data_AF-M6WCG9-F1
#
_entry.id   AF-M6WCG9-F1
#
_cell.length_a   1.000
_cell.length_b   1.000
_cell.length_c   1.000
_cell.angle_alpha   90.00
_cell.angle_beta   90.00
_cell.angle_gamma   90.00
#
_symmetry.space_group_name_H-M   'P 1'
#
loop_
_entity.id
_entity.type
_entity.pdbx_description
1 polymer ?
#
loop_
_entity_poly.entity_id
_entity_poly.type
_entity_poly.pdbx_seq_one_letter_code
_entity_poly.pdbx_strand_id
1 'polypeptide(L)'
;MDLTKTEEGFKIFRSYMKSFTNDDIPWIRIDSVLTRNENAEEREYSSSEDPNAPYRLFDYPDKKTKKIQQGRISFINKEKPNLVVSLHLNPSYKEHPGGMAAVLTPSYRTFYVLKGIGEGRFGKEKFERSPWSEWMVFKSGWSKLENAIADAWIYFHGYWPNQSGKKTDLSAFEGYRQNMIHWKYKDVPGWEELAKLGGKGQYSKSHKDFVSEGKFWEREKSQPELWRREDGREGFGGDNHYASAELMRFVQYGLRKRKTEEKPGPINKPYLSTYALPTFINAISAYLEIGYIDKEKDMILMTKYKKDVAISLAAGIYSLVHGLKIKKQNYPYIPVGKKIDWKRYETRKEGNYFQIVSE
;
A
#
# COMPACT_ATOMS: atom_id res chain seq x y z
N MET A 1 -4.33 -9.63 -16.46
CA MET A 1 -3.85 -8.65 -17.47
C MET A 1 -3.26 -9.33 -18.71
N ASP A 2 -3.19 -10.67 -18.75
CA ASP A 2 -2.59 -11.43 -19.85
C ASP A 2 -3.24 -11.19 -21.22
N LEU A 3 -4.53 -10.82 -21.23
CA LEU A 3 -5.21 -10.39 -22.46
C LEU A 3 -4.54 -9.19 -23.13
N THR A 4 -3.63 -8.46 -22.48
CA THR A 4 -2.89 -7.36 -23.12
C THR A 4 -1.58 -7.82 -23.79
N LYS A 5 -1.19 -9.09 -23.67
CA LYS A 5 0.11 -9.60 -24.16
C LYS A 5 0.11 -10.01 -25.64
N THR A 6 -1.05 -10.35 -26.21
CA THR A 6 -1.20 -10.77 -27.61
C THR A 6 -2.29 -9.96 -28.32
N GLU A 7 -2.27 -9.93 -29.65
CA GLU A 7 -3.24 -9.17 -30.42
C GLU A 7 -4.67 -9.75 -30.26
N GLU A 8 -4.79 -11.07 -30.32
CA GLU A 8 -6.04 -11.80 -30.12
C GLU A 8 -6.59 -11.59 -28.70
N GLY A 9 -5.71 -11.66 -27.71
CA GLY A 9 -6.05 -11.34 -26.33
C GLY A 9 -6.56 -9.90 -26.23
N PHE A 10 -5.92 -8.96 -26.92
CA PHE A 10 -6.27 -7.56 -26.82
C PHE A 10 -7.60 -7.24 -27.49
N LYS A 11 -7.97 -7.97 -28.55
CA LYS A 11 -9.32 -7.93 -29.12
C LYS A 11 -10.38 -8.33 -28.08
N ILE A 12 -10.14 -9.37 -27.29
CA ILE A 12 -11.00 -9.75 -26.16
C ILE A 12 -11.01 -8.66 -25.09
N PHE A 13 -9.85 -8.13 -24.71
CA PHE A 13 -9.75 -7.04 -23.73
C PHE A 13 -10.56 -5.82 -24.17
N ARG A 14 -10.41 -5.36 -25.42
CA ARG A 14 -11.22 -4.27 -26.00
C ARG A 14 -12.71 -4.53 -25.89
N SER A 15 -13.16 -5.77 -26.11
CA SER A 15 -14.57 -6.12 -25.97
C SER A 15 -15.09 -5.86 -24.54
N TYR A 16 -14.29 -6.15 -23.51
CA TYR A 16 -14.64 -5.82 -22.13
C TYR A 16 -14.62 -4.30 -21.88
N MET A 17 -13.66 -3.58 -22.46
CA MET A 17 -13.50 -2.13 -22.31
C MET A 17 -14.66 -1.31 -22.89
N LYS A 18 -15.38 -1.85 -23.89
CA LYS A 18 -16.64 -1.26 -24.40
C LYS A 18 -17.70 -1.09 -23.30
N SER A 19 -17.57 -1.76 -22.15
CA SER A 19 -18.43 -1.54 -21.00
C SER A 19 -18.18 -0.22 -20.26
N PHE A 20 -16.97 0.34 -20.38
CA PHE A 20 -16.49 1.49 -19.60
C PHE A 20 -16.30 2.75 -20.45
N THR A 21 -15.89 2.59 -21.71
CA THR A 21 -15.63 3.71 -22.64
C THR A 21 -16.27 3.46 -24.01
N ASN A 22 -16.57 4.55 -24.73
CA ASN A 22 -16.95 4.50 -26.15
C ASN A 22 -15.75 4.73 -27.07
N ASP A 23 -14.62 5.17 -26.51
CA ASP A 23 -13.45 5.50 -27.29
C ASP A 23 -12.70 4.21 -27.67
N ASP A 24 -12.09 4.22 -28.84
CA ASP A 24 -11.14 3.18 -29.20
C ASP A 24 -9.87 3.34 -28.35
N ILE A 25 -9.37 2.21 -27.86
CA ILE A 25 -8.21 2.19 -26.97
C ILE A 25 -6.98 1.59 -27.69
N PRO A 26 -5.80 2.21 -27.58
CA PRO A 26 -4.59 1.70 -28.21
C PRO A 26 -4.12 0.41 -27.52
N TRP A 27 -3.44 -0.45 -28.28
CA TRP A 27 -2.84 -1.64 -27.68
C TRP A 27 -1.65 -1.25 -26.82
N ILE A 28 -1.80 -1.44 -25.52
CA ILE A 28 -0.74 -1.29 -24.54
C ILE A 28 -0.56 -2.63 -23.85
N ARG A 29 0.64 -3.19 -23.98
CA ARG A 29 1.03 -4.39 -23.25
C ARG A 29 1.29 -4.03 -21.80
N ILE A 30 0.63 -4.73 -20.88
CA ILE A 30 0.84 -4.60 -19.45
C ILE A 30 1.35 -5.94 -18.93
N ASP A 31 2.62 -5.99 -18.60
CA ASP A 31 3.22 -7.15 -17.94
C ASP A 31 2.76 -7.16 -16.47
N SER A 32 2.31 -8.33 -16.01
CA SER A 32 1.80 -8.51 -14.66
C SER A 32 2.36 -9.78 -14.05
N VAL A 33 2.67 -9.71 -12.77
CA VAL A 33 3.18 -10.81 -11.95
C VAL A 33 2.29 -10.92 -10.71
N LEU A 34 1.91 -12.15 -10.34
CA LEU A 34 1.25 -12.41 -9.07
C LEU A 34 2.31 -12.75 -8.03
N THR A 35 2.17 -12.20 -6.83
CA THR A 35 3.05 -12.56 -5.70
C THR A 35 2.77 -13.95 -5.15
N ARG A 36 1.70 -14.59 -5.60
CA ARG A 36 1.27 -15.95 -5.27
C ARG A 36 0.51 -16.54 -6.46
N ASN A 37 0.86 -17.76 -6.87
CA ASN A 37 0.25 -18.44 -8.03
C ASN A 37 -0.68 -19.59 -7.62
N GLU A 38 -0.75 -19.93 -6.34
CA GLU A 38 -1.42 -21.13 -5.83
C GLU A 38 -2.20 -20.78 -4.56
N ASN A 39 -3.30 -21.50 -4.34
CA ASN A 39 -4.15 -21.34 -3.16
C ASN A 39 -3.66 -22.19 -1.98
N ALA A 40 -4.18 -21.92 -0.77
CA ALA A 40 -3.80 -22.69 0.42
C ALA A 40 -4.18 -24.18 0.32
N GLU A 41 -5.27 -24.52 -0.39
CA GLU A 41 -5.76 -25.89 -0.60
C GLU A 41 -4.97 -26.66 -1.68
N GLU A 42 -4.33 -25.95 -2.61
CA GLU A 42 -3.56 -26.55 -3.72
C GLU A 42 -2.12 -26.91 -3.31
N ARG A 43 -1.74 -26.56 -2.08
CA ARG A 43 -0.38 -26.73 -1.58
C ARG A 43 -0.33 -27.73 -0.44
N GLU A 44 0.67 -28.59 -0.44
CA GLU A 44 1.11 -29.44 0.68
C GLU A 44 1.66 -28.59 1.86
N TYR A 45 1.08 -27.43 2.18
CA TYR A 45 1.55 -26.60 3.28
C TYR A 45 1.15 -27.15 4.64
N SER A 46 0.00 -27.82 4.74
CA SER A 46 -0.42 -28.44 6.00
C SER A 46 0.59 -29.49 6.50
N SER A 47 1.38 -30.09 5.59
CA SER A 47 2.47 -31.02 5.88
C SER A 47 3.86 -30.38 5.89
N SER A 48 4.00 -29.09 5.54
CA SER A 48 5.26 -28.36 5.63
C SER A 48 5.61 -28.01 7.07
N GLU A 49 6.89 -28.04 7.42
CA GLU A 49 7.40 -27.60 8.74
C GLU A 49 7.23 -26.09 8.98
N ASP A 50 7.02 -25.32 7.90
CA ASP A 50 6.75 -23.89 7.97
C ASP A 50 5.65 -23.48 6.97
N PRO A 51 4.37 -23.79 7.28
CA PRO A 51 3.24 -23.45 6.41
C PRO A 51 3.13 -21.94 6.16
N ASN A 52 3.71 -21.12 7.05
CA ASN A 52 3.62 -19.67 7.02
C ASN A 52 4.74 -18.99 6.23
N ALA A 53 5.85 -19.68 5.91
CA ALA A 53 6.99 -19.12 5.18
C ALA A 53 6.60 -18.33 3.89
N PRO A 54 5.75 -18.86 3.00
CA PRO A 54 5.34 -18.17 1.76
C PRO A 54 4.42 -16.96 2.01
N TYR A 55 3.84 -16.87 3.21
CA TYR A 55 2.93 -15.80 3.59
C TYR A 55 3.64 -14.61 4.25
N ARG A 56 4.90 -14.79 4.67
CA ARG A 56 5.70 -13.74 5.34
C ARG A 56 5.92 -12.51 4.47
N LEU A 57 5.80 -11.35 5.12
CA LEU A 57 5.92 -10.07 4.46
C LEU A 57 7.37 -9.62 4.31
N PHE A 58 8.16 -9.80 5.38
CA PHE A 58 9.58 -9.47 5.48
C PHE A 58 10.44 -10.70 5.20
N ASP A 59 11.73 -10.47 4.91
CA ASP A 59 12.72 -11.53 4.81
C ASP A 59 12.87 -12.24 6.15
N TYR A 60 13.15 -13.54 6.09
CA TYR A 60 13.15 -14.39 7.27
C TYR A 60 14.24 -15.45 7.18
N PRO A 61 14.84 -15.86 8.32
CA PRO A 61 15.74 -17.00 8.33
C PRO A 61 14.93 -18.28 8.10
N ASP A 62 15.35 -19.08 7.13
CA ASP A 62 14.86 -20.43 6.96
C ASP A 62 15.09 -21.25 8.25
N LYS A 63 14.08 -22.02 8.68
CA LYS A 63 14.15 -22.71 9.99
C LYS A 63 15.31 -23.71 10.07
N LYS A 64 15.62 -24.41 8.97
CA LYS A 64 16.63 -25.48 8.90
C LYS A 64 18.01 -24.94 8.60
N THR A 65 18.13 -24.20 7.50
CA THR A 65 19.41 -23.76 6.95
C THR A 65 19.90 -22.45 7.57
N LYS A 66 19.01 -21.73 8.28
CA LYS A 66 19.24 -20.37 8.80
C LYS A 66 19.57 -19.32 7.73
N LYS A 67 19.55 -19.71 6.45
CA LYS A 67 19.75 -18.78 5.33
C LYS A 67 18.54 -17.87 5.21
N ILE A 68 18.79 -16.59 4.96
CA ILE A 68 17.73 -15.60 4.75
C ILE A 68 16.98 -15.92 3.45
N GLN A 69 15.67 -16.07 3.56
CA GLN A 69 14.72 -16.22 2.45
C GLN A 69 14.02 -14.90 2.18
N GLN A 70 13.70 -14.67 0.91
CA GLN A 70 12.97 -13.48 0.51
C GLN A 70 11.51 -13.53 0.99
N GLY A 71 11.11 -12.49 1.70
CA GLY A 71 9.72 -12.20 1.99
C GLY A 71 9.02 -11.56 0.79
N ARG A 72 7.70 -11.33 0.93
CA ARG A 72 6.90 -10.77 -0.17
C ARG A 72 7.36 -9.39 -0.63
N ILE A 73 7.78 -8.51 0.29
CA ILE A 73 8.20 -7.15 -0.09
C ILE A 73 9.48 -7.21 -0.94
N SER A 74 10.45 -8.04 -0.57
CA SER A 74 11.68 -8.25 -1.33
C SER A 74 11.40 -8.83 -2.70
N PHE A 75 10.50 -9.81 -2.79
CA PHE A 75 10.04 -10.34 -4.07
C PHE A 75 9.40 -9.25 -4.94
N ILE A 76 8.47 -8.45 -4.39
CA ILE A 76 7.84 -7.36 -5.13
C ILE A 76 8.88 -6.36 -5.65
N ASN A 77 9.84 -5.97 -4.83
CA ASN A 77 10.89 -5.04 -5.23
C ASN A 77 11.81 -5.63 -6.32
N LYS A 78 12.10 -6.93 -6.26
CA LYS A 78 12.86 -7.64 -7.31
C LYS A 78 12.18 -7.58 -8.67
N GLU A 79 10.85 -7.62 -8.71
CA GLU A 79 10.06 -7.51 -9.95
C GLU A 79 10.01 -6.07 -10.51
N LYS A 80 10.52 -5.07 -9.77
CA LYS A 80 10.59 -3.65 -10.18
C LYS A 80 9.29 -3.08 -10.77
N PRO A 81 8.11 -3.27 -10.14
CA PRO A 81 6.83 -2.88 -10.73
C PRO A 81 6.62 -1.36 -10.68
N ASN A 82 5.93 -0.81 -11.70
CA ASN A 82 5.40 0.55 -11.63
C ASN A 82 4.23 0.67 -10.64
N LEU A 83 3.35 -0.35 -10.62
CA LEU A 83 2.13 -0.42 -9.82
C LEU A 83 2.03 -1.76 -9.11
N VAL A 84 1.71 -1.73 -7.82
CA VAL A 84 1.37 -2.91 -7.03
C VAL A 84 -0.07 -2.80 -6.59
N VAL A 85 -0.89 -3.76 -6.98
CA VAL A 85 -2.29 -3.86 -6.56
C VAL A 85 -2.41 -4.92 -5.47
N SER A 86 -2.78 -4.50 -4.27
CA SER A 86 -3.04 -5.38 -3.13
C SER A 86 -4.53 -5.45 -2.87
N LEU A 87 -5.10 -6.64 -3.00
CA LEU A 87 -6.50 -6.91 -2.68
C LEU A 87 -6.55 -7.54 -1.29
N HIS A 88 -7.25 -6.89 -0.39
CA HIS A 88 -7.37 -7.29 1.00
C HIS A 88 -8.83 -7.42 1.40
N LEU A 89 -9.10 -8.41 2.25
CA LEU A 89 -10.40 -8.68 2.83
C LEU A 89 -10.19 -8.87 4.33
N ASN A 90 -10.76 -7.97 5.12
CA ASN A 90 -10.68 -7.99 6.57
C ASN A 90 -12.06 -8.18 7.20
N PRO A 91 -12.15 -8.71 8.44
CA PRO A 91 -13.34 -8.53 9.25
C PRO A 91 -13.59 -7.04 9.49
N SER A 92 -14.85 -6.65 9.45
CA SER A 92 -15.27 -5.30 9.81
C SER A 92 -15.56 -5.18 11.31
N TYR A 93 -15.80 -3.95 11.79
CA TYR A 93 -16.37 -3.75 13.12
C TYR A 93 -17.90 -3.82 13.07
N LYS A 94 -18.52 -4.02 14.24
CA LYS A 94 -19.99 -4.07 14.38
C LYS A 94 -20.64 -2.84 13.73
N GLU A 95 -21.66 -3.02 12.89
CA GLU A 95 -22.36 -1.95 12.14
C GLU A 95 -21.58 -1.27 11.00
N HIS A 96 -20.35 -1.70 10.69
CA HIS A 96 -19.65 -1.20 9.52
C HIS A 96 -20.49 -1.40 8.24
N PRO A 97 -20.60 -0.41 7.33
CA PRO A 97 -21.48 -0.48 6.16
C PRO A 97 -21.01 -1.47 5.07
N GLY A 98 -19.85 -2.10 5.25
CA GLY A 98 -19.17 -2.87 4.22
C GLY A 98 -18.57 -1.95 3.14
N GLY A 99 -18.38 -2.49 1.95
CA GLY A 99 -17.84 -1.76 0.81
C GLY A 99 -16.31 -1.80 0.76
N MET A 100 -15.69 -0.72 0.31
CA MET A 100 -14.26 -0.69 -0.01
C MET A 100 -13.55 0.47 0.67
N ALA A 101 -12.25 0.35 0.93
CA ALA A 101 -11.43 1.43 1.45
C ALA A 101 -10.00 1.36 0.90
N ALA A 102 -9.32 2.50 0.80
CA ALA A 102 -7.90 2.53 0.54
C ALA A 102 -7.11 2.28 1.84
N VAL A 103 -5.92 1.70 1.74
CA VAL A 103 -4.96 1.59 2.84
C VAL A 103 -3.74 2.44 2.50
N LEU A 104 -3.45 3.42 3.35
CA LEU A 104 -2.44 4.44 3.08
C LEU A 104 -1.45 4.56 4.23
N THR A 105 -0.22 4.91 3.87
CA THR A 105 0.83 5.36 4.78
C THR A 105 1.31 6.71 4.28
N PRO A 106 1.42 7.75 5.13
CA PRO A 106 1.95 9.04 4.68
C PRO A 106 3.46 8.98 4.46
N SER A 107 4.06 10.07 4.01
CA SER A 107 5.52 10.16 3.84
C SER A 107 6.25 10.55 5.12
N TYR A 108 7.59 10.61 5.01
CA TYR A 108 8.47 11.21 6.00
C TYR A 108 7.97 12.57 6.50
N ARG A 109 7.38 13.41 5.64
CA ARG A 109 6.92 14.77 6.00
C ARG A 109 5.89 14.73 7.14
N THR A 110 4.87 13.90 7.02
CA THR A 110 3.82 13.77 8.04
C THR A 110 4.36 13.10 9.30
N PHE A 111 5.16 12.04 9.16
CA PHE A 111 5.79 11.41 10.33
C PHE A 111 6.70 12.38 11.08
N TYR A 112 7.44 13.24 10.39
CA TYR A 112 8.27 14.26 11.01
C TYR A 112 7.43 15.28 11.80
N VAL A 113 6.25 15.66 11.29
CA VAL A 113 5.29 16.48 12.04
C VAL A 113 4.80 15.75 13.28
N LEU A 114 4.40 14.48 13.16
CA LEU A 114 3.93 13.66 14.29
C LEU A 114 5.00 13.49 15.37
N LYS A 115 6.26 13.21 14.97
CA LYS A 115 7.43 13.21 15.85
C LYS A 115 7.57 14.55 16.58
N GLY A 116 7.48 15.67 15.85
CA GLY A 116 7.57 17.00 16.44
C GLY A 116 6.43 17.32 17.41
N ILE A 117 5.21 16.83 17.18
CA ILE A 117 4.11 16.94 18.14
C ILE A 117 4.41 16.12 19.40
N GLY A 118 4.85 14.87 19.26
CA GLY A 118 5.22 14.02 20.38
C GLY A 118 6.38 14.59 21.23
N GLU A 119 7.27 15.36 20.61
CA GLU A 119 8.37 16.08 21.28
C GLU A 119 7.97 17.45 21.84
N GLY A 120 6.73 17.90 21.65
CA GLY A 120 6.26 19.23 22.07
C GLY A 120 6.81 20.38 21.20
N ARG A 121 7.46 20.10 20.07
CA ARG A 121 7.95 21.11 19.11
C ARG A 121 6.84 21.70 18.24
N PHE A 122 5.75 20.97 18.04
CA PHE A 122 4.60 21.40 17.23
C PHE A 122 3.30 21.25 18.02
N GLY A 123 2.35 22.16 17.78
CA GLY A 123 0.98 22.05 18.30
C GLY A 123 0.19 20.93 17.62
N LYS A 124 -0.73 20.33 18.36
CA LYS A 124 -1.60 19.22 17.90
C LYS A 124 -2.48 19.60 16.70
N GLU A 125 -2.77 20.89 16.54
CA GLU A 125 -3.60 21.44 15.48
C GLU A 125 -3.00 21.16 14.09
N LYS A 126 -1.68 20.98 13.99
CA LYS A 126 -1.02 20.57 12.75
C LYS A 126 -1.48 19.20 12.26
N PHE A 127 -1.85 18.30 13.16
CA PHE A 127 -2.44 17.00 12.82
C PHE A 127 -3.96 17.12 12.68
N GLU A 128 -4.64 17.73 13.66
CA GLU A 128 -6.11 17.80 13.71
C GLU A 128 -6.72 18.49 12.47
N ARG A 129 -6.02 19.49 11.89
CA ARG A 129 -6.44 20.18 10.66
C ARG A 129 -5.93 19.55 9.37
N SER A 130 -5.10 18.51 9.46
CA SER A 130 -4.56 17.82 8.30
C SER A 130 -5.56 16.78 7.77
N PRO A 131 -5.46 16.40 6.48
CA PRO A 131 -6.25 15.29 5.94
C PRO A 131 -5.89 13.92 6.57
N TRP A 132 -4.77 13.85 7.31
CA TRP A 132 -4.32 12.66 8.03
C TRP A 132 -4.97 12.50 9.41
N SER A 133 -5.84 13.42 9.84
CA SER A 133 -6.45 13.41 11.18
C SER A 133 -7.35 12.20 11.45
N GLU A 134 -7.83 11.55 10.39
CA GLU A 134 -8.68 10.36 10.45
C GLU A 134 -7.89 9.06 10.67
N TRP A 135 -6.83 9.13 11.48
CA TRP A 135 -5.92 8.01 11.75
C TRP A 135 -6.60 6.80 12.37
N MET A 136 -6.09 5.61 12.06
CA MET A 136 -6.60 4.36 12.62
C MET A 136 -6.37 4.29 14.12
N VAL A 137 -7.36 3.80 14.86
CA VAL A 137 -7.23 3.50 16.30
C VAL A 137 -6.98 2.00 16.44
N PHE A 138 -5.73 1.62 16.68
CA PHE A 138 -5.33 0.23 16.92
C PHE A 138 -5.07 -0.05 18.41
N LYS A 139 -4.73 0.98 19.19
CA LYS A 139 -4.66 0.90 20.66
C LYS A 139 -5.96 1.44 21.25
N SER A 140 -6.77 0.54 21.79
CA SER A 140 -8.02 0.92 22.48
C SER A 140 -7.74 1.88 23.63
N GLY A 141 -8.61 2.87 23.80
CA GLY A 141 -8.47 3.95 24.80
C GLY A 141 -7.54 5.10 24.39
N TRP A 142 -6.84 5.00 23.26
CA TRP A 142 -6.01 6.09 22.74
C TRP A 142 -6.77 6.86 21.66
N SER A 143 -6.56 8.17 21.61
CA SER A 143 -7.02 9.06 20.55
C SER A 143 -6.34 8.76 19.22
N LYS A 144 -6.91 9.27 18.12
CA LYS A 144 -6.30 9.18 16.78
C LYS A 144 -4.89 9.79 16.75
N LEU A 145 -4.69 10.92 17.43
CA LEU A 145 -3.38 11.56 17.52
C LEU A 145 -2.37 10.69 18.29
N GLU A 146 -2.77 10.08 19.41
CA GLU A 146 -1.87 9.20 20.18
C GLU A 146 -1.47 7.97 19.38
N ASN A 147 -2.39 7.35 18.64
CA ASN A 147 -2.08 6.26 17.72
C ASN A 147 -1.15 6.73 16.59
N ALA A 148 -1.40 7.90 15.99
CA ALA A 148 -0.53 8.47 14.96
C ALA A 148 0.89 8.77 15.47
N ILE A 149 1.02 9.28 16.69
CA ILE A 149 2.31 9.48 17.34
C ILE A 149 3.00 8.13 17.56
N ALA A 150 2.33 7.11 18.10
CA ALA A 150 2.92 5.77 18.24
C ALA A 150 3.43 5.19 16.93
N ASP A 151 2.65 5.35 15.87
CA ASP A 151 3.09 4.99 14.53
C ASP A 151 4.36 5.74 14.11
N ALA A 152 4.50 7.04 14.44
CA ALA A 152 5.74 7.76 14.18
C ALA A 152 6.95 7.18 14.94
N TRP A 153 6.78 6.72 16.19
CA TRP A 153 7.83 6.02 16.95
C TRP A 153 8.26 4.73 16.22
N ILE A 154 7.29 3.92 15.78
CA ILE A 154 7.56 2.68 15.05
C ILE A 154 8.25 2.98 13.71
N TYR A 155 7.79 4.00 12.99
CA TYR A 155 8.35 4.41 11.71
C TYR A 155 9.83 4.81 11.83
N PHE A 156 10.18 5.65 12.81
CA PHE A 156 11.54 6.17 12.93
C PHE A 156 12.54 5.15 13.48
N HIS A 157 12.21 4.46 14.57
CA HIS A 157 13.19 3.61 15.24
C HIS A 157 12.65 2.22 15.62
N GLY A 158 11.47 1.85 15.15
CA GLY A 158 10.90 0.50 15.35
C GLY A 158 10.44 0.20 16.77
N TYR A 159 10.41 1.17 17.69
CA TYR A 159 9.92 0.95 19.05
C TYR A 159 8.57 1.62 19.23
N TRP A 160 7.75 1.07 20.11
CA TRP A 160 6.55 1.73 20.59
C TRP A 160 6.88 2.79 21.64
N PRO A 161 6.03 3.83 21.81
CA PRO A 161 6.09 4.65 23.00
C PRO A 161 5.49 3.90 24.20
N ASN A 162 5.97 4.22 25.39
CA ASN A 162 5.37 3.76 26.65
C ASN A 162 4.02 4.45 26.89
N GLN A 163 3.34 4.07 27.98
CA GLN A 163 2.00 4.61 28.30
C GLN A 163 1.92 6.14 28.43
N SER A 164 3.04 6.82 28.72
CA SER A 164 3.04 8.28 28.78
C SER A 164 3.20 8.97 27.42
N GLY A 165 3.45 8.21 26.35
CA GLY A 165 3.67 8.73 25.00
C GLY A 165 5.01 9.47 24.81
N LYS A 166 5.83 9.56 25.88
CA LYS A 166 7.02 10.44 25.94
C LYS A 166 8.35 9.69 25.94
N LYS A 167 8.34 8.40 26.27
CA LYS A 167 9.55 7.56 26.30
C LYS A 167 9.32 6.30 25.49
N THR A 168 10.42 5.69 25.08
CA THR A 168 10.44 4.40 24.42
C THR A 168 9.99 3.30 25.37
N ASP A 169 9.15 2.40 24.87
CA ASP A 169 8.96 1.09 25.47
C ASP A 169 10.00 0.12 24.89
N LEU A 170 11.05 -0.15 25.66
CA LEU A 170 12.14 -1.05 25.26
C LEU A 170 11.72 -2.51 25.12
N SER A 171 10.56 -2.89 25.68
CA SER A 171 10.02 -4.25 25.53
C SER A 171 9.22 -4.43 24.24
N ALA A 172 8.82 -3.35 23.59
CA ALA A 172 7.97 -3.35 22.41
C ALA A 172 8.75 -2.87 21.17
N PHE A 173 9.58 -3.77 20.64
CA PHE A 173 10.39 -3.54 19.43
C PHE A 173 9.88 -4.35 18.24
N GLU A 174 9.66 -3.67 17.12
CA GLU A 174 9.11 -4.18 15.87
C GLU A 174 10.18 -4.46 14.80
N GLY A 175 11.45 -4.24 15.13
CA GLY A 175 12.57 -4.39 14.20
C GLY A 175 12.89 -3.13 13.40
N TYR A 176 14.12 -3.06 12.89
CA TYR A 176 14.52 -2.08 11.87
C TYR A 176 14.05 -2.58 10.50
N ARG A 177 12.76 -2.40 10.23
CA ARG A 177 12.04 -3.03 9.11
C ARG A 177 12.68 -2.77 7.73
N GLN A 178 13.31 -1.60 7.54
CA GLN A 178 14.06 -1.29 6.32
C GLN A 178 15.25 -2.23 6.06
N ASN A 179 15.78 -2.87 7.10
CA ASN A 179 16.89 -3.83 7.01
C ASN A 179 16.41 -5.29 7.00
N MET A 180 15.10 -5.52 7.16
CA MET A 180 14.43 -6.83 7.12
C MET A 180 13.91 -7.18 5.71
N ILE A 181 14.41 -6.49 4.69
CA ILE A 181 14.10 -6.77 3.28
C ILE A 181 15.35 -6.61 2.41
N HIS A 182 15.36 -7.29 1.28
CA HIS A 182 16.44 -7.28 0.31
C HIS A 182 16.15 -6.23 -0.78
N TRP A 183 16.94 -5.16 -0.77
CA TRP A 183 16.84 -4.01 -1.66
C TRP A 183 18.05 -3.08 -1.50
N LYS A 184 18.24 -2.14 -2.43
CA LYS A 184 19.36 -1.18 -2.45
C LYS A 184 19.41 -0.23 -1.24
N TYR A 185 18.28 -0.02 -0.57
CA TYR A 185 18.14 0.97 0.51
C TYR A 185 18.43 0.42 1.90
N LYS A 186 18.73 -0.88 2.02
CA LYS A 186 19.19 -1.49 3.26
C LYS A 186 20.53 -0.90 3.69
N ASP A 187 20.74 -0.81 4.99
CA ASP A 187 22.01 -0.38 5.58
C ASP A 187 23.14 -1.37 5.26
N VAL A 188 24.38 -0.87 5.35
CA VAL A 188 25.57 -1.68 5.04
C VAL A 188 25.69 -2.89 5.99
N PRO A 189 26.33 -3.99 5.54
CA PRO A 189 26.60 -5.13 6.43
C PRO A 189 27.28 -4.70 7.73
N GLY A 190 26.87 -5.28 8.87
CA GLY A 190 27.36 -4.90 10.20
C GLY A 190 26.54 -3.80 10.88
N TRP A 191 25.45 -3.33 10.25
CA TRP A 191 24.51 -2.39 10.85
C TRP A 191 23.95 -2.88 12.20
N GLU A 192 23.87 -4.19 12.41
CA GLU A 192 23.40 -4.82 13.65
C GLU A 192 24.28 -4.42 14.85
N GLU A 193 25.60 -4.32 14.65
CA GLU A 193 26.53 -3.91 15.71
C GLU A 193 26.36 -2.42 16.05
N LEU A 194 26.16 -1.58 15.02
CA LEU A 194 25.83 -0.17 15.22
C LEU A 194 24.50 0.00 15.97
N ALA A 195 23.51 -0.83 15.66
CA ALA A 195 22.22 -0.82 16.32
C ALA A 195 22.28 -1.27 17.79
N LYS A 196 23.20 -2.20 18.12
CA LYS A 196 23.45 -2.64 19.50
C LYS A 196 24.10 -1.54 20.35
N LEU A 197 25.06 -0.81 19.79
CA LEU A 197 25.72 0.32 20.46
C LEU A 197 24.70 1.41 20.85
N GLY A 198 23.71 1.65 19.99
CA GLY A 198 22.67 2.65 20.22
C GLY A 198 23.24 4.08 20.23
N GLY A 199 22.64 4.94 21.05
CA GLY A 199 23.03 6.36 21.13
C GLY A 199 22.32 7.25 20.11
N LYS A 200 22.97 8.36 19.74
CA LYS A 200 22.44 9.32 18.76
C LYS A 200 22.70 8.80 17.34
N GLY A 201 21.68 8.83 16.49
CA GLY A 201 21.77 8.36 15.10
C GLY A 201 20.52 7.59 14.64
N GLN A 202 20.63 6.88 13.52
CA GLN A 202 19.50 6.16 12.91
C GLN A 202 19.02 4.91 13.67
N TYR A 203 19.81 4.41 14.63
CA TYR A 203 19.41 3.33 15.53
C TYR A 203 19.12 3.83 16.94
N SER A 204 18.91 5.14 17.09
CA SER A 204 18.53 5.68 18.38
C SER A 204 17.21 5.11 18.85
N LYS A 205 17.14 4.78 20.14
CA LYS A 205 15.92 4.27 20.76
C LYS A 205 14.95 5.39 21.11
N SER A 206 15.33 6.67 20.99
CA SER A 206 14.49 7.82 21.36
C SER A 206 14.26 8.74 20.15
N HIS A 207 13.10 9.39 20.08
CA HIS A 207 12.87 10.44 19.09
C HIS A 207 13.91 11.57 19.16
N LYS A 208 14.30 11.99 20.37
CA LYS A 208 15.20 13.14 20.58
C LYS A 208 16.57 12.91 19.92
N ASP A 209 17.10 11.70 20.06
CA ASP A 209 18.45 11.36 19.61
C ASP A 209 18.44 10.67 18.23
N PHE A 210 17.25 10.38 17.69
CA PHE A 210 17.09 9.81 16.37
C PHE A 210 17.49 10.79 15.27
N VAL A 211 18.32 10.31 14.33
CA VAL A 211 18.72 11.04 13.12
C VAL A 211 18.43 10.17 11.90
N SER A 212 17.75 10.73 10.91
CA SER A 212 17.32 10.02 9.69
C SER A 212 18.40 10.11 8.61
N GLU A 213 19.44 9.28 8.76
CA GLU A 213 20.62 9.23 7.87
C GLU A 213 20.69 7.90 7.15
N GLY A 214 21.31 7.84 5.97
CA GLY A 214 21.43 6.59 5.22
C GLY A 214 20.39 6.43 4.11
N LYS A 215 20.62 5.42 3.26
CA LYS A 215 19.96 5.28 1.95
C LYS A 215 18.44 5.20 2.05
N PHE A 216 17.91 4.48 3.05
CA PHE A 216 16.47 4.41 3.28
C PHE A 216 15.88 5.79 3.59
N TRP A 217 16.50 6.55 4.48
CA TRP A 217 16.00 7.84 4.90
C TRP A 217 16.13 8.92 3.81
N GLU A 218 17.19 8.86 3.01
CA GLU A 218 17.35 9.68 1.81
C GLU A 218 16.22 9.41 0.80
N ARG A 219 15.88 8.14 0.58
CA ARG A 219 14.72 7.75 -0.23
C ARG A 219 13.44 8.28 0.39
N GLU A 220 13.19 8.08 1.68
CA GLU A 220 11.96 8.51 2.37
C GLU A 220 11.72 10.02 2.28
N LYS A 221 12.79 10.82 2.20
CA LYS A 221 12.75 12.28 2.02
C LYS A 221 12.67 12.72 0.55
N SER A 222 12.78 11.80 -0.39
CA SER A 222 12.86 12.12 -1.81
C SER A 222 11.52 12.55 -2.40
N GLN A 223 11.58 13.29 -3.50
CA GLN A 223 10.40 13.81 -4.18
C GLN A 223 9.40 12.72 -4.65
N PRO A 224 9.83 11.54 -5.17
CA PRO A 224 8.91 10.44 -5.47
C PRO A 224 8.07 9.95 -4.29
N GLU A 225 8.61 9.97 -3.09
CA GLU A 225 7.87 9.58 -1.88
C GLU A 225 6.76 10.59 -1.59
N LEU A 226 7.03 11.88 -1.76
CA LEU A 226 6.02 12.93 -1.65
C LEU A 226 4.92 12.78 -2.71
N TRP A 227 5.31 12.57 -3.97
CA TRP A 227 4.36 12.36 -5.08
C TRP A 227 3.45 11.14 -4.86
N ARG A 228 4.00 10.05 -4.33
CA ARG A 228 3.25 8.81 -4.18
C ARG A 228 2.47 8.72 -2.86
N ARG A 229 2.86 9.44 -1.79
CA ARG A 229 2.26 9.31 -0.45
C ARG A 229 1.69 10.57 0.21
N GLU A 230 1.96 11.80 -0.27
CA GLU A 230 1.46 13.02 0.39
C GLU A 230 0.42 13.76 -0.40
N ASP A 231 0.81 14.48 -1.44
CA ASP A 231 -0.09 15.37 -2.18
C ASP A 231 -0.60 14.65 -3.43
N GLY A 232 -1.86 14.83 -3.80
CA GLY A 232 -2.39 14.12 -4.97
C GLY A 232 -3.80 14.57 -5.37
N ARG A 233 -4.35 13.90 -6.39
CA ARG A 233 -5.66 14.22 -6.97
C ARG A 233 -6.82 14.06 -6.00
N GLU A 234 -6.66 13.19 -5.00
CA GLU A 234 -7.65 12.95 -3.94
C GLU A 234 -7.49 13.95 -2.77
N GLY A 235 -6.63 14.97 -2.92
CA GLY A 235 -6.34 15.97 -1.89
C GLY A 235 -5.26 15.55 -0.89
N PHE A 236 -4.98 14.25 -0.75
CA PHE A 236 -3.87 13.71 0.04
C PHE A 236 -3.60 12.23 -0.33
N GLY A 237 -2.52 11.65 0.20
CA GLY A 237 -2.12 10.26 -0.01
C GLY A 237 -1.49 9.97 -1.37
N GLY A 238 -1.19 11.01 -2.16
CA GLY A 238 -0.47 10.90 -3.42
C GLY A 238 -1.11 10.03 -4.50
N ASP A 239 -0.27 9.59 -5.43
CA ASP A 239 -0.67 8.63 -6.46
C ASP A 239 -1.12 7.28 -5.87
N ASN A 240 -0.69 6.91 -4.66
CA ASN A 240 -1.19 5.72 -3.98
C ASN A 240 -2.70 5.83 -3.71
N HIS A 241 -3.12 6.96 -3.12
CA HIS A 241 -4.54 7.18 -2.85
C HIS A 241 -5.35 7.31 -4.13
N TYR A 242 -4.84 8.05 -5.12
CA TYR A 242 -5.51 8.15 -6.42
C TYR A 242 -5.67 6.77 -7.08
N ALA A 243 -4.61 5.96 -7.11
CA ALA A 243 -4.67 4.62 -7.68
C ALA A 243 -5.70 3.74 -6.97
N SER A 244 -5.66 3.67 -5.63
CA SER A 244 -6.65 2.90 -4.86
C SER A 244 -8.08 3.39 -5.08
N ALA A 245 -8.33 4.70 -4.97
CA ALA A 245 -9.64 5.29 -5.13
C ALA A 245 -10.19 5.05 -6.55
N GLU A 246 -9.36 5.23 -7.57
CA GLU A 246 -9.75 5.03 -8.95
C GLU A 246 -10.09 3.57 -9.23
N LEU A 247 -9.27 2.61 -8.79
CA LEU A 247 -9.58 1.19 -8.94
C LEU A 247 -10.89 0.80 -8.24
N MET A 248 -11.16 1.33 -7.04
CA MET A 248 -12.44 1.13 -6.34
C MET A 248 -13.61 1.75 -7.10
N ARG A 249 -13.46 2.93 -7.72
CA ARG A 249 -14.49 3.54 -8.59
C ARG A 249 -14.78 2.66 -9.80
N PHE A 250 -13.77 2.06 -10.42
CA PHE A 250 -13.99 1.11 -11.53
C PHE A 250 -14.77 -0.12 -11.08
N VAL A 251 -14.43 -0.68 -9.91
CA VAL A 251 -15.17 -1.82 -9.33
C VAL A 251 -16.62 -1.45 -9.02
N GLN A 252 -16.86 -0.28 -8.39
CA GLN A 252 -18.21 0.27 -8.20
C GLN A 252 -18.98 0.35 -9.52
N TYR A 253 -18.36 0.93 -10.54
CA TYR A 253 -18.98 1.18 -11.82
C TYR A 253 -19.34 -0.13 -12.53
N GLY A 254 -18.40 -1.08 -12.60
CA GLY A 254 -18.61 -2.36 -13.28
C GLY A 254 -19.66 -3.23 -12.57
N LEU A 255 -19.65 -3.27 -11.23
CA LEU A 255 -20.64 -4.03 -10.47
C LEU A 255 -22.04 -3.39 -10.54
N ARG A 256 -22.16 -2.07 -10.49
CA ARG A 256 -23.47 -1.38 -10.51
C ARG A 256 -24.17 -1.45 -11.86
N LYS A 257 -23.41 -1.59 -12.94
CA LYS A 257 -23.94 -1.84 -14.30
C LYS A 257 -24.79 -3.10 -14.37
N ARG A 258 -24.55 -4.07 -13.50
CA ARG A 258 -25.32 -5.31 -13.48
C ARG A 258 -26.75 -5.05 -13.03
N LYS A 259 -27.70 -5.72 -13.67
CA LYS A 259 -29.12 -5.75 -13.28
C LYS A 259 -29.35 -6.76 -12.14
N THR A 260 -28.58 -6.65 -11.07
CA THR A 260 -28.73 -7.47 -9.86
C THR A 260 -29.17 -6.61 -8.67
N GLU A 261 -29.80 -7.25 -7.69
CA GLU A 261 -30.26 -6.62 -6.46
C GLU A 261 -29.08 -6.19 -5.57
N GLU A 262 -28.00 -6.98 -5.54
CA GLU A 262 -26.81 -6.69 -4.76
C GLU A 262 -25.97 -5.60 -5.43
N LYS A 263 -26.02 -4.39 -4.88
CA LYS A 263 -25.17 -3.26 -5.30
C LYS A 263 -24.00 -3.11 -4.35
N PRO A 264 -22.74 -2.89 -4.78
CA PRO A 264 -21.61 -2.69 -3.87
C PRO A 264 -21.86 -1.68 -2.73
N GLY A 265 -21.25 -1.90 -1.56
CA GLY A 265 -21.20 -0.92 -0.45
C GLY A 265 -20.51 0.39 -0.86
N PRO A 266 -20.36 1.39 0.02
CA PRO A 266 -19.70 2.65 -0.32
C PRO A 266 -18.18 2.50 -0.53
N ILE A 267 -17.53 3.55 -1.04
CA ILE A 267 -16.10 3.75 -0.85
C ILE A 267 -15.92 4.56 0.45
N ASN A 268 -15.35 3.92 1.47
CA ASN A 268 -15.13 4.47 2.80
C ASN A 268 -13.87 5.35 2.85
N LYS A 269 -13.72 6.07 3.96
CA LYS A 269 -12.47 6.79 4.26
C LYS A 269 -11.29 5.80 4.30
N PRO A 270 -10.08 6.21 3.88
CA PRO A 270 -8.92 5.33 3.92
C PRO A 270 -8.52 4.93 5.35
N TYR A 271 -7.92 3.74 5.50
CA TYR A 271 -7.19 3.35 6.69
C TYR A 271 -5.78 3.95 6.65
N LEU A 272 -5.41 4.69 7.70
CA LEU A 272 -4.15 5.41 7.79
C LEU A 272 -3.32 4.84 8.95
N SER A 273 -2.11 4.35 8.65
CA SER A 273 -1.15 3.84 9.64
C SER A 273 0.25 3.69 9.02
N THR A 274 1.21 3.05 9.71
CA THR A 274 2.55 2.68 9.22
C THR A 274 2.57 1.37 8.45
N TYR A 275 1.59 1.15 7.56
CA TYR A 275 1.49 -0.08 6.79
C TYR A 275 2.78 -0.36 6.00
N ALA A 276 3.31 -1.56 6.16
CA ALA A 276 4.63 -1.93 5.64
C ALA A 276 4.66 -1.95 4.10
N LEU A 277 3.62 -2.50 3.45
CA LEU A 277 3.59 -2.62 1.98
C LEU A 277 3.75 -1.26 1.28
N PRO A 278 2.89 -0.24 1.49
CA PRO A 278 3.04 1.06 0.83
C PRO A 278 4.35 1.79 1.22
N THR A 279 4.93 1.49 2.39
CA THR A 279 6.21 2.10 2.83
C THR A 279 7.41 1.53 2.09
N PHE A 280 7.53 0.20 2.09
CA PHE A 280 8.77 -0.48 1.73
C PHE A 280 8.82 -1.03 0.29
N ILE A 281 7.73 -0.92 -0.47
CA ILE A 281 7.80 -1.16 -1.91
C ILE A 281 8.23 0.10 -2.65
N ASN A 282 8.98 -0.08 -3.72
CA ASN A 282 9.46 1.01 -4.55
C ASN A 282 8.61 1.19 -5.82
N ALA A 283 7.30 1.35 -5.59
CA ALA A 283 6.24 1.40 -6.60
C ALA A 283 5.09 2.32 -6.16
N ILE A 284 4.16 2.63 -7.08
CA ILE A 284 2.83 3.11 -6.68
C ILE A 284 2.07 1.95 -6.04
N SER A 285 1.52 2.18 -4.86
CA SER A 285 0.75 1.19 -4.10
C SER A 285 -0.73 1.48 -4.22
N ALA A 286 -1.46 0.63 -4.93
CA ALA A 286 -2.91 0.56 -4.84
C ALA A 286 -3.26 -0.56 -3.85
N TYR A 287 -3.37 -0.21 -2.57
CA TYR A 287 -3.82 -1.13 -1.53
C TYR A 287 -5.31 -0.89 -1.27
N LEU A 288 -6.12 -1.92 -1.57
CA LEU A 288 -7.56 -1.91 -1.45
C LEU A 288 -7.99 -2.91 -0.39
N GLU A 289 -8.69 -2.43 0.64
CA GLU A 289 -9.70 -3.25 1.30
C GLU A 289 -10.87 -3.34 0.32
N ILE A 290 -10.99 -4.46 -0.38
CA ILE A 290 -11.91 -4.61 -1.53
C ILE A 290 -13.32 -5.05 -1.09
N GLY A 291 -13.47 -5.40 0.18
CA GLY A 291 -14.68 -5.92 0.80
C GLY A 291 -14.38 -6.37 2.23
N TYR A 292 -15.40 -6.83 2.94
CA TYR A 292 -15.28 -7.34 4.30
C TYR A 292 -15.82 -8.76 4.41
N ILE A 293 -15.06 -9.65 5.06
CA ILE A 293 -15.38 -11.10 5.08
C ILE A 293 -16.63 -11.44 5.88
N ASP A 294 -16.98 -10.59 6.86
CA ASP A 294 -18.15 -10.70 7.72
C ASP A 294 -19.37 -9.96 7.14
N LYS A 295 -19.27 -9.42 5.92
CA LYS A 295 -20.39 -8.80 5.19
C LYS A 295 -20.80 -9.71 4.05
N GLU A 296 -21.92 -10.41 4.24
CA GLU A 296 -22.48 -11.35 3.25
C GLU A 296 -22.55 -10.73 1.85
N LYS A 297 -23.04 -9.49 1.77
CA LYS A 297 -23.15 -8.74 0.53
C LYS A 297 -21.81 -8.53 -0.17
N ASP A 298 -20.76 -8.17 0.56
CA ASP A 298 -19.42 -7.99 -0.04
C ASP A 298 -18.85 -9.35 -0.47
N MET A 299 -19.07 -10.40 0.32
CA MET A 299 -18.66 -11.75 -0.01
C MET A 299 -19.37 -12.31 -1.25
N ILE A 300 -20.65 -12.05 -1.43
CA ILE A 300 -21.39 -12.38 -2.66
C ILE A 300 -20.73 -11.72 -3.86
N LEU A 301 -20.41 -10.42 -3.76
CA LEU A 301 -19.76 -9.66 -4.83
C LEU A 301 -18.36 -10.19 -5.16
N MET A 302 -17.57 -10.56 -4.14
CA MET A 302 -16.20 -11.04 -4.34
C MET A 302 -16.12 -12.49 -4.79
N THR A 303 -17.10 -13.33 -4.46
CA THR A 303 -17.08 -14.77 -4.79
C THR A 303 -17.88 -15.08 -6.05
N LYS A 304 -19.17 -14.73 -6.10
CA LYS A 304 -20.05 -15.03 -7.23
C LYS A 304 -19.75 -14.18 -8.45
N TYR A 305 -19.22 -12.98 -8.25
CA TYR A 305 -19.01 -11.99 -9.32
C TYR A 305 -17.54 -11.59 -9.51
N LYS A 306 -16.63 -12.50 -9.16
CA LYS A 306 -15.18 -12.35 -9.30
C LYS A 306 -14.73 -11.90 -10.69
N LYS A 307 -15.41 -12.35 -11.76
CA LYS A 307 -15.09 -11.98 -13.15
C LYS A 307 -15.35 -10.48 -13.40
N ASP A 308 -16.47 -9.95 -12.90
CA ASP A 308 -16.80 -8.53 -13.06
C ASP A 308 -15.84 -7.64 -12.27
N VAL A 309 -15.48 -8.07 -11.04
CA VAL A 309 -14.46 -7.40 -10.23
C VAL A 309 -13.12 -7.39 -10.97
N ALA A 310 -12.68 -8.53 -11.49
CA ALA A 310 -11.42 -8.65 -12.22
C ALA A 310 -11.39 -7.80 -13.50
N ILE A 311 -12.47 -7.81 -14.30
CA ILE A 311 -12.60 -6.97 -15.50
C ILE A 311 -12.56 -5.49 -15.11
N SER A 312 -13.25 -5.10 -14.04
CA SER A 312 -13.29 -3.71 -13.57
C SER A 312 -11.92 -3.24 -13.09
N LEU A 313 -11.21 -4.05 -12.31
CA LEU A 313 -9.84 -3.77 -11.90
C LEU A 313 -8.91 -3.66 -13.11
N ALA A 314 -9.03 -4.57 -14.08
CA ALA A 314 -8.21 -4.52 -15.29
C ALA A 314 -8.47 -3.25 -16.13
N ALA A 315 -9.73 -2.83 -16.25
CA ALA A 315 -10.10 -1.56 -16.88
C ALA A 315 -9.52 -0.36 -16.12
N GLY A 316 -9.58 -0.39 -14.78
CA GLY A 316 -9.00 0.64 -13.93
C GLY A 316 -7.47 0.72 -14.05
N ILE A 317 -6.77 -0.42 -14.04
CA ILE A 317 -5.32 -0.48 -14.24
C ILE A 317 -4.95 0.12 -15.60
N TYR A 318 -5.66 -0.28 -16.66
CA TYR A 318 -5.45 0.30 -17.99
C TYR A 318 -5.70 1.82 -18.00
N SER A 319 -6.72 2.29 -17.30
CA SER A 319 -7.00 3.73 -17.13
C SER A 319 -5.89 4.47 -16.40
N LEU A 320 -5.27 3.87 -15.37
CA LEU A 320 -4.12 4.47 -14.70
C LEU A 320 -2.90 4.58 -15.63
N VAL A 321 -2.75 3.67 -16.59
CA VAL A 321 -1.66 3.69 -17.58
C VAL A 321 -1.93 4.69 -18.71
N HIS A 322 -3.07 4.59 -19.36
CA HIS A 322 -3.38 5.33 -20.59
C HIS A 322 -4.28 6.54 -20.37
N GLY A 323 -5.20 6.42 -19.42
CA GLY A 323 -6.39 7.27 -19.32
C GLY A 323 -7.53 6.71 -20.16
N LEU A 324 -8.76 6.98 -19.75
CA LEU A 324 -9.98 6.57 -20.43
C LEU A 324 -11.06 7.64 -20.27
N LYS A 325 -11.81 7.90 -21.33
CA LYS A 325 -13.04 8.68 -21.23
C LYS A 325 -14.19 7.77 -20.79
N ILE A 326 -14.60 7.90 -19.54
CA ILE A 326 -15.62 7.03 -18.96
C ILE A 326 -17.02 7.41 -19.47
N LYS A 327 -17.82 6.40 -19.80
CA LYS A 327 -19.23 6.61 -20.16
C LYS A 327 -19.96 7.22 -18.96
N LYS A 328 -20.77 8.25 -19.24
CA LYS A 328 -21.60 8.88 -18.21
C LYS A 328 -22.66 7.88 -17.74
N GLN A 329 -22.82 7.78 -16.42
CA GLN A 329 -23.84 6.98 -15.76
C GLN A 329 -24.35 7.75 -14.54
N ASN A 330 -25.57 7.47 -14.10
CA ASN A 330 -26.08 8.03 -12.84
C ASN A 330 -25.73 7.10 -11.66
N TYR A 331 -24.42 6.95 -11.40
CA TYR A 331 -23.89 6.15 -10.29
C TYR A 331 -23.21 7.05 -9.26
N PRO A 332 -23.21 6.67 -7.96
CA PRO A 332 -22.60 7.48 -6.91
C PRO A 332 -21.07 7.60 -7.04
N TYR A 333 -20.44 6.62 -7.69
CA TYR A 333 -19.00 6.57 -7.90
C TYR A 333 -18.73 6.34 -9.39
N ILE A 334 -18.27 7.39 -10.07
CA ILE A 334 -17.88 7.34 -11.47
C ILE A 334 -16.35 7.47 -11.52
N PRO A 335 -15.64 6.57 -12.21
CA PRO A 335 -14.19 6.70 -12.37
C PRO A 335 -13.83 8.01 -13.07
N VAL A 336 -12.70 8.59 -12.67
CA VAL A 336 -12.22 9.86 -13.21
C VAL A 336 -11.60 9.65 -14.60
N GLY A 337 -10.98 8.49 -14.83
CA GLY A 337 -10.43 8.11 -16.11
C GLY A 337 -9.07 8.74 -16.44
N LYS A 338 -8.37 9.37 -15.48
CA LYS A 338 -7.09 10.04 -15.76
C LYS A 338 -5.90 9.11 -15.49
N LYS A 339 -4.92 9.10 -16.39
CA LYS A 339 -3.66 8.38 -16.16
C LYS A 339 -2.83 8.98 -15.03
N ILE A 340 -1.99 8.16 -14.41
CA ILE A 340 -0.89 8.62 -13.55
C ILE A 340 0.19 9.24 -14.44
N ASP A 341 0.88 10.25 -13.91
CA ASP A 341 2.07 10.81 -14.57
C ASP A 341 3.27 9.90 -14.31
N TRP A 342 3.37 8.79 -15.03
CA TRP A 342 4.47 7.83 -14.86
C TRP A 342 5.83 8.45 -15.19
N LYS A 343 5.86 9.38 -16.16
CA LYS A 343 7.09 10.01 -16.66
C LYS A 343 7.87 10.70 -15.54
N ARG A 344 7.19 11.36 -14.60
CA ARG A 344 7.86 12.04 -13.47
C ARG A 344 8.69 11.09 -12.59
N TYR A 345 8.31 9.81 -12.51
CA TYR A 345 9.07 8.78 -11.79
C TYR A 345 10.20 8.19 -12.63
N GLU A 346 10.03 8.14 -13.94
CA GLU A 346 10.94 7.46 -14.87
C GLU A 346 12.11 8.34 -15.33
N THR A 347 11.91 9.66 -15.42
CA THR A 347 12.89 10.61 -16.00
C THR A 347 13.60 11.45 -14.94
N ARG A 348 13.89 10.89 -13.76
CA ARG A 348 14.57 11.62 -12.69
C ARG A 348 16.08 11.67 -12.92
N LYS A 349 16.74 12.62 -12.27
CA LYS A 349 18.20 12.74 -12.28
C LYS A 349 18.88 11.49 -11.71
N GLU A 350 18.29 10.89 -10.68
CA GLU A 350 18.81 9.66 -10.05
C GLU A 350 18.46 8.38 -10.84
N GLY A 351 17.78 8.52 -11.99
CA GLY A 351 17.30 7.41 -12.81
C GLY A 351 15.83 7.03 -12.53
N ASN A 352 15.37 5.97 -13.19
CA ASN A 352 14.00 5.51 -13.06
C ASN A 352 13.74 5.02 -11.63
N TYR A 353 12.81 5.70 -10.94
CA TYR A 353 12.44 5.38 -9.56
C TYR A 353 12.11 3.91 -9.39
N PHE A 354 11.29 3.31 -10.25
CA PHE A 354 10.85 1.92 -10.10
C PHE A 354 11.99 0.89 -10.27
N GLN A 355 12.98 1.22 -11.10
CA GLN A 355 14.02 0.27 -11.50
C GLN A 355 15.25 0.25 -10.59
N ILE A 356 15.49 1.32 -9.82
CA ILE A 356 16.69 1.49 -8.99
C ILE A 356 16.70 0.62 -7.71
N VAL A 357 15.58 -0.04 -7.39
CA VAL A 357 15.36 -0.68 -6.08
C VAL A 357 16.17 -1.96 -5.85
N SER A 358 16.58 -2.64 -6.92
CA SER A 358 17.46 -3.80 -6.83
C SER A 358 18.72 -3.59 -7.69
N GLU A 359 19.85 -4.07 -7.19
CA GLU A 359 21.12 -4.12 -7.93
C GLU A 359 21.04 -5.09 -9.11
#